data_AF-A0A2R9SYM1-F1
#
_entry.id   AF-A0A2R9SYM1-F1
#
_cell.length_a   1.000
_cell.length_b   1.000
_cell.length_c   1.000
_cell.angle_alpha   90.00
_cell.angle_beta   90.00
_cell.angle_gamma   90.00
#
_symmetry.space_group_name_H-M   'P 1'
#
loop_
_entity.id
_entity.type
_entity.pdbx_description
1 polymer ?
#
loop_
_entity_poly.entity_id
_entity_poly.type
_entity_poly.pdbx_seq_one_letter_code
_entity_poly.pdbx_strand_id
1 'polypeptide(L)'
;MVINVIDYRQQYPQLMVKQALEGLGFNEEALNLRHVSYGVVSLSPSAAADLGIDTSDGKASYAMSGRQGIGIKITELIQQVANVIEETRSDKNGLSSHAIAAASIRYYLLRFALQTEVVFDLKQATEISGNTGVYLLYSYARALSVLNKAQDAGVLSSMPAHFPDMEKAEHALLRHISTWHDTLYAAGRELSPSAICNFAYELCSLFNNFYSACPILKAEADVQRFRIWLTSLFKDTLGEALEVLGLPTPSRM
;
A
#
# COMPACT_ATOMS: atom_id res chain seq x y z
N MET A 1 -3.15 22.25 14.47
CA MET A 1 -1.98 21.64 13.78
C MET A 1 -2.09 21.92 12.29
N VAL A 2 -1.00 22.40 11.67
CA VAL A 2 -0.87 22.65 10.23
C VAL A 2 0.20 21.71 9.69
N ILE A 3 -0.13 20.92 8.66
CA ILE A 3 0.79 19.98 8.02
C ILE A 3 1.03 20.41 6.59
N ASN A 4 2.28 20.74 6.28
CA ASN A 4 2.74 21.09 4.94
C ASN A 4 3.46 19.89 4.34
N VAL A 5 2.90 19.26 3.30
CA VAL A 5 3.55 18.19 2.54
C VAL A 5 4.26 18.81 1.35
N ILE A 6 5.56 19.05 1.48
CA ILE A 6 6.35 19.83 0.52
C ILE A 6 7.72 19.20 0.34
N ASP A 7 8.24 19.18 -0.89
CA ASP A 7 9.58 18.72 -1.23
C ASP A 7 10.66 19.20 -0.24
N TYR A 8 11.60 18.31 0.11
CA TYR A 8 12.65 18.59 1.09
C TYR A 8 13.52 19.81 0.73
N ARG A 9 13.63 20.17 -0.55
CA ARG A 9 14.35 21.36 -1.01
C ARG A 9 13.73 22.66 -0.50
N GLN A 10 12.49 22.64 -0.01
CA GLN A 10 11.79 23.78 0.59
C GLN A 10 11.92 23.84 2.13
N GLN A 11 12.77 23.00 2.73
CA GLN A 11 12.93 22.96 4.19
C GLN A 11 13.39 24.29 4.79
N TYR A 12 14.30 25.02 4.12
CA TYR A 12 14.74 26.33 4.60
C TYR A 12 13.61 27.38 4.60
N PRO A 13 12.86 27.59 3.50
CA PRO A 13 11.67 28.45 3.52
C PRO A 13 10.64 28.09 4.60
N GLN A 14 10.39 26.79 4.82
CA GLN A 14 9.47 26.34 5.88
C GLN A 14 9.99 26.70 7.28
N LEU A 15 11.30 26.58 7.51
CA LEU A 15 11.94 26.98 8.76
C LEU A 15 11.85 28.50 9.00
N MET A 16 11.99 29.31 7.95
CA MET A 16 11.85 30.77 8.05
C MET A 16 10.44 31.19 8.47
N VAL A 17 9.40 30.55 7.93
CA VAL A 17 8.01 30.79 8.36
C VAL A 17 7.84 30.47 9.84
N LYS A 18 8.40 29.34 10.29
CA LYS A 18 8.35 28.95 11.70
C LYS A 18 9.05 29.96 12.61
N GLN A 19 10.26 30.39 12.25
CA GLN A 19 11.03 31.37 13.02
C GLN A 19 10.36 32.75 13.04
N ALA A 20 9.68 33.15 11.96
CA ALA A 20 8.91 34.38 11.93
C ALA A 20 7.73 34.34 12.91
N LEU A 21 7.02 33.22 13.02
CA LEU A 21 5.96 33.02 14.01
C LEU A 21 6.51 33.13 15.44
N GLU A 22 7.64 32.48 15.73
CA GLU A 22 8.33 32.55 17.03
C GLU A 22 8.73 34.00 17.37
N GLY A 23 9.32 34.72 16.41
CA GLY A 23 9.74 36.12 16.57
C GLY A 23 8.59 37.10 16.80
N LEU A 24 7.38 36.79 16.32
CA LEU A 24 6.17 37.57 16.54
C LEU A 24 5.41 37.17 17.83
N GLY A 25 5.89 36.15 18.55
CA GLY A 25 5.26 35.65 19.79
C GLY A 25 4.23 34.54 19.59
N PHE A 26 4.01 34.07 18.36
CA PHE A 26 3.09 32.97 18.01
C PHE A 26 3.75 31.59 18.21
N ASN A 27 4.21 31.32 19.44
CA ASN A 27 4.99 30.12 19.76
C ASN A 27 4.15 28.83 19.63
N GLU A 28 2.87 28.86 20.01
CA GLU A 28 1.99 27.69 19.88
C GLU A 28 1.73 27.34 18.41
N GLU A 29 1.53 28.34 17.56
CA GLU A 29 1.34 28.18 16.13
C GLU A 29 2.61 27.64 15.46
N ALA A 30 3.78 28.16 15.84
CA ALA A 30 5.08 27.66 15.38
C ALA A 30 5.32 26.19 15.74
N LEU A 31 4.95 25.77 16.97
CA LEU A 31 5.01 24.37 17.40
C LEU A 31 4.02 23.49 16.63
N ASN A 32 2.86 24.04 16.28
CA ASN A 32 1.81 23.35 15.54
C ASN A 32 2.05 23.27 14.01
N LEU A 33 3.08 23.95 13.49
CA LEU A 33 3.49 23.90 12.09
C LEU A 33 4.46 22.73 11.85
N ARG A 34 4.04 21.74 11.07
CA ARG A 34 4.85 20.58 10.68
C ARG A 34 5.12 20.59 9.19
N HIS A 35 6.39 20.53 8.81
CA HIS A 35 6.82 20.27 7.43
C HIS A 35 7.08 18.77 7.27
N VAL A 36 6.20 18.09 6.54
CA VAL A 36 6.37 16.71 6.10
C VAL A 36 7.12 16.76 4.78
N SER A 37 8.44 16.66 4.87
CA SER A 37 9.30 16.74 3.68
C SER A 37 9.36 15.41 2.94
N TYR A 38 9.31 15.47 1.61
CA TYR A 38 9.46 14.29 0.75
C TYR A 38 10.59 14.44 -0.28
N GLY A 39 11.19 13.32 -0.66
CA GLY A 39 12.25 13.18 -1.67
C GLY A 39 11.72 13.30 -3.09
N VAL A 40 12.61 13.62 -4.04
CA VAL A 40 12.20 13.76 -5.45
C VAL A 40 11.89 12.42 -6.09
N VAL A 41 11.05 12.45 -7.12
CA VAL A 41 10.83 11.30 -8.00
C VAL A 41 11.64 11.49 -9.28
N SER A 42 12.44 10.48 -9.61
CA SER A 42 13.17 10.32 -10.86
C SER A 42 12.66 9.09 -11.61
N LEU A 43 13.03 8.94 -12.88
CA LEU A 43 12.71 7.77 -13.69
C LEU A 43 13.89 6.79 -13.69
N SER A 44 13.57 5.49 -13.67
CA SER A 44 14.55 4.46 -14.03
C SER A 44 14.96 4.60 -15.50
N PRO A 45 16.10 4.02 -15.93
CA PRO A 45 16.51 4.05 -17.34
C PRO A 45 15.47 3.41 -18.28
N SER A 46 14.84 2.31 -17.85
CA SER A 46 13.73 1.68 -18.56
C SER A 46 12.56 2.63 -18.71
N ALA A 47 12.09 3.22 -17.61
CA ALA A 47 10.96 4.14 -17.65
C ALA A 47 11.29 5.41 -18.45
N ALA A 48 12.53 5.89 -18.42
CA ALA A 48 12.96 7.03 -19.22
C ALA A 48 12.97 6.71 -20.72
N ALA A 49 13.49 5.54 -21.10
CA ALA A 49 13.49 5.05 -22.48
C ALA A 49 12.07 4.85 -23.02
N ASP A 50 11.15 4.34 -22.20
CA ASP A 50 9.72 4.18 -22.56
C ASP A 50 9.04 5.54 -22.83
N LEU A 51 9.59 6.64 -22.28
CA LEU A 51 9.17 8.01 -22.53
C LEU A 51 9.95 8.70 -23.66
N GLY A 52 10.80 7.98 -24.38
CA GLY A 52 11.59 8.50 -25.50
C GLY A 52 12.79 9.35 -25.08
N ILE A 53 13.23 9.26 -23.83
CA ILE A 53 14.44 9.93 -23.34
C ILE A 53 15.67 9.12 -23.78
N ASP A 54 16.68 9.79 -24.32
CA ASP A 54 17.97 9.16 -24.64
C ASP A 54 18.66 8.72 -23.34
N THR A 55 18.82 7.41 -23.20
CA THR A 55 19.45 6.78 -22.03
C THR A 55 20.84 6.21 -22.33
N SER A 56 21.41 6.54 -23.49
CA SER A 56 22.75 6.08 -23.90
C SER A 56 23.88 6.60 -23.00
N ASP A 57 23.62 7.64 -22.19
CA ASP A 57 24.55 8.18 -21.21
C ASP A 57 24.75 7.30 -19.97
N GLY A 58 23.95 6.23 -19.81
CA GLY A 58 24.13 5.20 -18.78
C GLY A 58 23.86 5.66 -17.34
N LYS A 59 23.10 6.74 -17.14
CA LYS A 59 22.74 7.21 -15.79
C LYS A 59 21.87 6.21 -15.05
N ALA A 60 22.03 6.15 -13.72
CA ALA A 60 21.21 5.28 -12.86
C ALA A 60 19.76 5.75 -12.73
N SER A 61 19.50 7.06 -12.92
CA SER A 61 18.16 7.64 -12.94
C SER A 61 18.12 8.95 -13.73
N TYR A 62 16.93 9.35 -14.15
CA TYR A 62 16.67 10.57 -14.90
C TYR A 62 15.69 11.46 -14.14
N ALA A 63 16.15 12.64 -13.73
CA ALA A 63 15.32 13.59 -12.99
C ALA A 63 14.23 14.19 -13.89
N MET A 64 13.01 14.29 -13.37
CA MET A 64 11.91 14.97 -14.07
C MET A 64 12.22 16.47 -14.24
N SER A 65 11.98 17.01 -15.44
CA SER A 65 12.31 18.39 -15.82
C SER A 65 11.31 18.94 -16.84
N GLY A 66 10.42 19.82 -16.39
CA GLY A 66 9.45 20.49 -17.27
C GLY A 66 10.12 21.34 -18.37
N ARG A 67 11.28 21.95 -18.07
CA ARG A 67 12.04 22.75 -19.05
C ARG A 67 12.64 21.92 -20.18
N GLN A 68 12.98 20.67 -19.90
CA GLN A 68 13.56 19.74 -20.87
C GLN A 68 12.49 18.79 -21.45
N GLY A 69 11.22 18.93 -21.06
CA GLY A 69 10.15 18.01 -21.46
C GLY A 69 10.27 16.60 -20.86
N ILE A 70 11.09 16.42 -19.83
CA ILE A 70 11.34 15.13 -19.19
C ILE A 70 10.25 14.92 -18.13
N GLY A 71 9.20 14.18 -18.50
CA GLY A 71 8.13 13.82 -17.59
C GLY A 71 6.95 13.15 -18.27
N ILE A 72 6.12 12.48 -17.47
CA ILE A 72 4.87 11.88 -17.93
C ILE A 72 3.71 12.49 -17.14
N LYS A 73 2.60 12.78 -17.82
CA LYS A 73 1.38 13.20 -17.11
C LYS A 73 0.81 12.03 -16.33
N ILE A 74 0.32 12.27 -15.13
CA ILE A 74 -0.24 11.21 -14.29
C ILE A 74 -1.38 10.44 -14.98
N THR A 75 -2.19 11.13 -15.80
CA THR A 75 -3.27 10.49 -16.57
C THR A 75 -2.74 9.53 -17.62
N GLU A 76 -1.65 9.89 -18.30
CA GLU A 76 -0.99 9.04 -19.29
C GLU A 76 -0.32 7.85 -18.60
N LEU A 77 0.34 8.08 -17.47
CA LEU A 77 0.97 7.02 -16.68
C LEU A 77 -0.06 6.00 -16.18
N ILE A 78 -1.16 6.46 -15.59
CA ILE A 78 -2.25 5.57 -15.14
C ILE A 78 -2.78 4.76 -16.33
N GLN A 79 -2.97 5.38 -17.50
CA GLN A 79 -3.47 4.68 -18.67
C GLN A 79 -2.49 3.61 -19.17
N GLN A 80 -1.19 3.89 -19.19
CA GLN A 80 -0.17 2.90 -19.56
C GLN A 80 -0.16 1.70 -18.60
N VAL A 81 -0.14 1.96 -17.29
CA VAL A 81 -0.23 0.92 -16.24
C VAL A 81 -1.54 0.13 -16.38
N ALA A 82 -2.65 0.79 -16.66
CA ALA A 82 -3.95 0.15 -16.84
C ALA A 82 -3.96 -0.80 -18.05
N ASN A 83 -3.31 -0.43 -19.15
CA ASN A 83 -3.20 -1.30 -20.33
C ASN A 83 -2.40 -2.57 -20.00
N VAL A 84 -1.27 -2.43 -19.29
CA VAL A 84 -0.46 -3.59 -18.85
C VAL A 84 -1.29 -4.51 -17.94
N ILE A 85 -2.04 -3.94 -17.00
CA ILE A 85 -2.94 -4.73 -16.13
C ILE A 85 -4.05 -5.40 -16.94
N GLU A 86 -4.65 -4.71 -17.92
CA GLU A 86 -5.72 -5.24 -18.77
C GLU A 86 -5.29 -6.45 -19.60
N GLU A 87 -4.03 -6.44 -20.08
CA GLU A 87 -3.43 -7.51 -20.88
C GLU A 87 -3.02 -8.72 -20.02
N THR A 88 -2.63 -8.49 -18.76
CA THR A 88 -2.09 -9.53 -17.89
C THR A 88 -3.11 -10.16 -16.94
N ARG A 89 -4.19 -9.46 -16.60
CA ARG A 89 -5.20 -9.96 -15.65
C ARG A 89 -6.02 -11.10 -16.24
N SER A 90 -6.21 -12.14 -15.43
CA SER A 90 -7.03 -13.30 -15.80
C SER A 90 -8.53 -13.06 -15.60
N ASP A 91 -8.92 -12.26 -14.60
CA ASP A 91 -10.30 -11.89 -14.36
C ASP A 91 -10.54 -10.41 -14.71
N LYS A 92 -11.50 -10.20 -15.63
CA LYS A 92 -11.90 -8.85 -16.05
C LYS A 92 -13.07 -8.30 -15.25
N ASN A 93 -13.69 -9.11 -14.40
CA ASN A 93 -14.78 -8.71 -13.53
C ASN A 93 -14.23 -8.11 -12.22
N GLY A 94 -15.00 -7.21 -11.60
CA GLY A 94 -14.57 -6.53 -10.36
C GLY A 94 -14.00 -5.14 -10.63
N LEU A 95 -12.85 -4.83 -10.04
CA LEU A 95 -12.19 -3.53 -10.22
C LEU A 95 -11.73 -3.33 -11.69
N SER A 96 -11.86 -2.11 -12.20
CA SER A 96 -11.34 -1.76 -13.52
C SER A 96 -9.81 -1.70 -13.49
N SER A 97 -9.16 -2.03 -14.61
CA SER A 97 -7.70 -1.92 -14.74
C SER A 97 -7.19 -0.50 -14.46
N HIS A 98 -7.99 0.52 -14.77
CA HIS A 98 -7.71 1.91 -14.43
C HIS A 98 -7.67 2.16 -12.91
N ALA A 99 -8.64 1.60 -12.16
CA ALA A 99 -8.67 1.73 -10.71
C ALA A 99 -7.52 0.96 -10.05
N ILE A 100 -7.21 -0.25 -10.56
CA ILE A 100 -6.06 -1.03 -10.10
C ILE A 100 -4.76 -0.26 -10.39
N ALA A 101 -4.61 0.32 -11.58
CA ALA A 101 -3.45 1.13 -11.95
C ALA A 101 -3.24 2.33 -11.02
N ALA A 102 -4.30 3.10 -10.78
CA ALA A 102 -4.26 4.25 -9.88
C ALA A 102 -3.87 3.82 -8.44
N ALA A 103 -4.42 2.72 -7.96
CA ALA A 103 -4.09 2.15 -6.65
C ALA A 103 -2.62 1.69 -6.58
N SER A 104 -2.12 1.01 -7.61
CA SER A 104 -0.74 0.53 -7.70
C SER A 104 0.26 1.68 -7.71
N ILE A 105 0.01 2.74 -8.48
CA ILE A 105 0.87 3.93 -8.51
C ILE A 105 0.85 4.63 -7.15
N ARG A 106 -0.33 4.79 -6.53
CA ARG A 106 -0.46 5.38 -5.19
C ARG A 106 0.35 4.59 -4.16
N TYR A 107 0.16 3.27 -4.12
CA TYR A 107 0.91 2.40 -3.22
C TYR A 107 2.43 2.48 -3.47
N TYR A 108 2.85 2.46 -4.73
CA TYR A 108 4.25 2.56 -5.11
C TYR A 108 4.90 3.81 -4.53
N LEU A 109 4.23 4.96 -4.59
CA LEU A 109 4.77 6.21 -4.05
C LEU A 109 4.73 6.25 -2.52
N LEU A 110 3.74 5.64 -1.89
CA LEU A 110 3.57 5.66 -0.42
C LEU A 110 4.51 4.69 0.32
N ARG A 111 4.96 3.60 -0.31
CA ARG A 111 5.74 2.55 0.37
C ARG A 111 7.16 2.97 0.75
N PHE A 112 7.69 4.03 0.14
CA PHE A 112 9.03 4.54 0.44
C PHE A 112 8.98 5.51 1.62
N ALA A 113 10.04 5.50 2.43
CA ALA A 113 10.19 6.53 3.46
C ALA A 113 10.23 7.91 2.80
N LEU A 114 9.59 8.89 3.43
CA LEU A 114 9.34 10.19 2.81
C LEU A 114 10.62 10.87 2.29
N GLN A 115 11.72 10.81 3.03
CA GLN A 115 12.98 11.47 2.65
C GLN A 115 13.81 10.70 1.61
N THR A 116 13.36 9.53 1.18
CA THR A 116 14.04 8.74 0.16
C THR A 116 13.72 9.28 -1.24
N GLU A 117 14.75 9.44 -2.08
CA GLU A 117 14.52 9.69 -3.51
C GLU A 117 13.95 8.43 -4.16
N VAL A 118 12.85 8.60 -4.88
CA VAL A 118 12.15 7.49 -5.52
C VAL A 118 12.60 7.41 -6.98
N VAL A 119 13.19 6.28 -7.36
CA VAL A 119 13.37 5.92 -8.76
C VAL A 119 12.12 5.17 -9.20
N PHE A 120 11.26 5.82 -9.96
CA PHE A 120 10.04 5.24 -10.48
C PHE A 120 10.36 4.31 -11.66
N ASP A 121 9.89 3.07 -11.55
CA ASP A 121 9.95 2.09 -12.62
C ASP A 121 8.55 1.56 -12.92
N LEU A 122 8.14 1.67 -14.19
CA LEU A 122 6.81 1.30 -14.64
C LEU A 122 6.53 -0.19 -14.43
N LYS A 123 7.52 -1.05 -14.73
CA LYS A 123 7.37 -2.50 -14.64
C LYS A 123 7.20 -2.91 -13.19
N GLN A 124 8.04 -2.38 -12.30
CA GLN A 124 7.92 -2.64 -10.87
C GLN A 124 6.58 -2.16 -10.29
N ALA A 125 6.04 -1.02 -10.76
CA ALA A 125 4.74 -0.55 -10.34
C ALA A 125 3.57 -1.46 -10.79
N THR A 126 3.76 -2.24 -11.85
CA THR A 126 2.76 -3.18 -12.40
C THR A 126 2.93 -4.64 -11.95
N GLU A 127 3.95 -4.97 -11.16
CA GLU A 127 4.19 -6.35 -10.74
C GLU A 127 3.05 -6.90 -9.88
N ILE A 128 2.60 -8.12 -10.23
CA ILE A 128 1.48 -8.82 -9.56
C ILE A 128 1.95 -9.47 -8.24
N SER A 129 3.26 -9.69 -8.10
CA SER A 129 3.91 -10.25 -6.92
C SER A 129 4.83 -9.22 -6.26
N GLY A 130 5.25 -9.53 -5.03
CA GLY A 130 6.15 -8.67 -4.27
C GLY A 130 5.42 -7.51 -3.58
N ASN A 131 6.19 -6.49 -3.19
CA ASN A 131 5.70 -5.36 -2.42
C ASN A 131 5.02 -4.31 -3.33
N THR A 132 3.82 -4.66 -3.84
CA THR A 132 3.05 -3.86 -4.80
C THR A 132 1.59 -3.67 -4.39
N GLY A 133 0.95 -2.64 -4.93
CA GLY A 133 -0.48 -2.38 -4.68
C GLY A 133 -1.37 -3.51 -5.22
N VAL A 134 -1.04 -4.05 -6.40
CA VAL A 134 -1.77 -5.19 -7.01
C VAL A 134 -1.79 -6.39 -6.06
N TYR A 135 -0.65 -6.69 -5.42
CA TYR A 135 -0.53 -7.81 -4.49
C TYR A 135 -1.45 -7.68 -3.27
N LEU A 136 -1.54 -6.47 -2.69
CA LEU A 136 -2.45 -6.18 -1.58
C LEU A 136 -3.92 -6.34 -2.00
N LEU A 137 -4.31 -5.72 -3.13
CA LEU A 137 -5.68 -5.80 -3.65
C LEU A 137 -6.09 -7.26 -3.93
N TYR A 138 -5.17 -8.04 -4.48
CA TYR A 138 -5.42 -9.44 -4.81
C TYR A 138 -5.55 -10.31 -3.54
N SER A 139 -4.72 -10.06 -2.53
CA SER A 139 -4.80 -10.75 -1.24
C SER A 139 -6.14 -10.45 -0.52
N TYR A 140 -6.62 -9.21 -0.59
CA TYR A 140 -7.95 -8.83 -0.09
C TYR A 140 -9.08 -9.60 -0.81
N ALA A 141 -9.09 -9.57 -2.15
CA ALA A 141 -10.11 -10.25 -2.94
C ALA A 141 -10.12 -11.77 -2.71
N ARG A 142 -8.94 -12.39 -2.53
CA ARG A 142 -8.81 -13.80 -2.20
C ARG A 142 -9.47 -14.14 -0.86
N ALA A 143 -9.19 -13.36 0.18
CA ALA A 143 -9.82 -13.59 1.49
C ALA A 143 -11.33 -13.46 1.40
N LEU A 144 -11.84 -12.45 0.70
CA LEU A 144 -13.28 -12.28 0.48
C LEU A 144 -13.89 -13.48 -0.29
N SER A 145 -13.20 -14.01 -1.30
CA SER A 145 -13.65 -15.20 -2.02
C SER A 145 -13.75 -16.44 -1.10
N VAL A 146 -12.81 -16.61 -0.17
CA VAL A 146 -12.85 -17.70 0.82
C VAL A 146 -14.05 -17.53 1.75
N LEU A 147 -14.30 -16.31 2.22
CA LEU A 147 -15.44 -16.00 3.11
C LEU A 147 -16.79 -16.23 2.41
N ASN A 148 -16.92 -15.82 1.15
CA ASN A 148 -18.14 -16.06 0.37
C ASN A 148 -18.40 -17.57 0.21
N LYS A 149 -17.37 -18.37 -0.10
CA LYS A 149 -17.50 -19.83 -0.19
C LYS A 149 -17.86 -20.48 1.15
N ALA A 150 -17.34 -19.96 2.26
CA ALA A 150 -17.73 -20.41 3.60
C ALA A 150 -19.22 -20.11 3.88
N GLN A 151 -19.67 -18.90 3.53
CA GLN A 151 -21.06 -18.49 3.66
C GLN A 151 -22.00 -19.35 2.82
N ASP A 152 -21.64 -19.65 1.56
CA ASP A 152 -22.41 -20.54 0.67
C ASP A 152 -22.51 -21.96 1.24
N ALA A 153 -21.50 -22.40 1.99
CA ALA A 153 -21.48 -23.68 2.70
C ALA A 153 -22.19 -23.63 4.08
N GLY A 154 -22.80 -22.49 4.44
CA GLY A 154 -23.52 -22.31 5.70
C GLY A 154 -22.62 -22.07 6.92
N VAL A 155 -21.33 -21.77 6.73
CA VAL A 155 -20.39 -21.49 7.82
C VAL A 155 -20.16 -19.99 7.94
N LEU A 156 -20.64 -19.42 9.04
CA LEU A 156 -20.51 -17.98 9.31
C LEU A 156 -19.16 -17.65 9.96
N SER A 157 -18.62 -16.48 9.64
CA SER A 157 -17.45 -15.90 10.28
C SER A 157 -17.84 -15.30 11.65
N SER A 158 -17.87 -16.15 12.68
CA SER A 158 -18.07 -15.71 14.07
C SER A 158 -16.86 -16.07 14.92
N MET A 159 -16.54 -15.23 15.92
CA MET A 159 -15.51 -15.55 16.89
C MET A 159 -15.82 -16.90 17.57
N PRO A 160 -14.90 -17.89 17.50
CA PRO A 160 -15.15 -19.18 18.12
C PRO A 160 -15.06 -19.07 19.65
N ALA A 161 -15.84 -19.88 20.35
CA ALA A 161 -15.84 -19.91 21.82
C ALA A 161 -14.52 -20.43 22.41
N HIS A 162 -13.83 -21.30 21.65
CA HIS A 162 -12.52 -21.87 22.00
C HIS A 162 -11.62 -21.84 20.77
N PHE A 163 -10.33 -21.60 20.98
CA PHE A 163 -9.34 -21.72 19.91
C PHE A 163 -8.78 -23.14 19.88
N PRO A 164 -8.65 -23.75 18.68
CA PRO A 164 -7.96 -25.01 18.54
C PRO A 164 -6.46 -24.83 18.78
N ASP A 165 -5.72 -25.95 18.83
CA ASP A 165 -4.26 -25.90 18.73
C ASP A 165 -3.87 -25.25 17.40
N MET A 166 -3.15 -24.14 17.50
CA MET A 166 -2.81 -23.30 16.35
C MET A 166 -1.52 -23.75 15.69
N GLU A 167 -1.55 -23.77 14.36
CA GLU A 167 -0.36 -23.91 13.53
C GLU A 167 0.51 -22.65 13.59
N LYS A 168 1.80 -22.80 13.26
CA LYS A 168 2.75 -21.68 13.26
C LYS A 168 2.28 -20.51 12.37
N ALA A 169 1.68 -20.83 11.22
CA ALA A 169 1.19 -19.82 10.28
C ALA A 169 -0.03 -19.05 10.83
N GLU A 170 -0.91 -19.71 11.57
CA GLU A 170 -2.07 -19.11 12.22
C GLU A 170 -1.63 -18.15 13.34
N HIS A 171 -0.70 -18.61 14.18
CA HIS A 171 -0.10 -17.79 15.23
C HIS A 171 0.59 -16.54 14.69
N ALA A 172 1.36 -16.68 13.60
CA ALA A 172 2.07 -15.56 13.00
C ALA A 172 1.10 -14.50 12.45
N LEU A 173 0.06 -14.93 11.72
CA LEU A 173 -0.96 -14.04 11.18
C LEU A 173 -1.74 -13.32 12.29
N LEU A 174 -2.23 -14.06 13.29
CA LEU A 174 -2.99 -13.48 14.40
C LEU A 174 -2.16 -12.47 15.21
N ARG A 175 -0.88 -12.78 15.44
CA ARG A 175 0.04 -11.85 16.12
C ARG A 175 0.21 -10.57 15.33
N HIS A 176 0.42 -10.65 14.02
CA HIS A 176 0.59 -9.45 13.19
C HIS A 176 -0.69 -8.61 13.13
N ILE A 177 -1.86 -9.24 13.03
CA ILE A 177 -3.15 -8.52 13.11
C ILE A 177 -3.25 -7.72 14.43
N SER A 178 -2.80 -8.29 15.55
CA SER A 178 -2.87 -7.61 16.85
C SER A 178 -2.05 -6.32 16.95
N THR A 179 -1.06 -6.12 16.09
CA THR A 179 -0.20 -4.91 16.10
C THR A 179 -0.77 -3.76 15.25
N TRP A 180 -1.91 -3.96 14.59
CA TRP A 180 -2.49 -2.98 13.66
C TRP A 180 -2.72 -1.61 14.31
N HIS A 181 -3.40 -1.57 15.45
CA HIS A 181 -3.75 -0.32 16.12
C HIS A 181 -2.52 0.46 16.59
N ASP A 182 -1.49 -0.25 17.09
CA ASP A 182 -0.22 0.36 17.49
C ASP A 182 0.52 0.93 16.27
N THR A 183 0.53 0.17 15.16
CA THR A 183 1.13 0.60 13.89
C THR A 183 0.42 1.85 13.35
N LEU A 184 -0.91 1.85 13.34
CA LEU A 184 -1.72 2.96 12.87
C LEU A 184 -1.49 4.21 13.72
N TYR A 185 -1.46 4.07 15.04
CA TYR A 185 -1.19 5.17 15.97
C TYR A 185 0.21 5.75 15.77
N ALA A 186 1.24 4.90 15.66
CA ALA A 186 2.61 5.33 15.42
C ALA A 186 2.74 6.04 14.07
N ALA A 187 2.22 5.46 12.99
CA ALA A 187 2.26 6.02 11.65
C ALA A 187 1.54 7.38 11.56
N GLY A 188 0.40 7.54 12.24
CA GLY A 188 -0.33 8.80 12.32
C GLY A 188 0.45 9.88 13.07
N ARG A 189 1.13 9.52 14.17
CA ARG A 189 1.97 10.45 14.94
C ARG A 189 3.21 10.90 14.18
N GLU A 190 3.86 9.96 13.50
CA GLU A 190 5.09 10.16 12.74
C GLU A 190 4.85 10.67 11.33
N LEU A 191 3.58 10.72 10.89
CA LEU A 191 3.17 11.09 9.54
C LEU A 191 3.88 10.22 8.49
N SER A 192 3.88 8.90 8.72
CA SER A 192 4.64 7.91 7.95
C SER A 192 3.72 6.89 7.25
N PRO A 193 3.23 7.20 6.03
CA PRO A 193 2.44 6.25 5.24
C PRO A 193 3.18 4.95 4.92
N SER A 194 4.51 5.00 4.77
CA SER A 194 5.34 3.82 4.48
C SER A 194 5.25 2.75 5.57
N ALA A 195 5.03 3.15 6.83
CA ALA A 195 4.81 2.20 7.93
C ALA A 195 3.53 1.38 7.70
N ILE A 196 2.45 2.01 7.24
CA ILE A 196 1.19 1.33 6.89
C ILE A 196 1.39 0.41 5.69
N CYS A 197 2.13 0.84 4.66
CA CYS A 197 2.46 0.00 3.51
C CYS A 197 3.23 -1.26 3.93
N ASN A 198 4.26 -1.12 4.77
CA ASN A 198 5.06 -2.25 5.25
C ASN A 198 4.20 -3.24 6.06
N PHE A 199 3.37 -2.72 6.97
CA PHE A 199 2.42 -3.54 7.72
C PHE A 199 1.47 -4.32 6.80
N ALA A 200 0.85 -3.64 5.84
CA ALA A 200 -0.12 -4.25 4.93
C ALA A 200 0.53 -5.33 4.03
N TYR A 201 1.76 -5.07 3.55
CA TYR A 201 2.53 -6.06 2.79
C TYR A 201 2.88 -7.31 3.60
N GLU A 202 3.35 -7.12 4.84
CA GLU A 202 3.67 -8.24 5.74
C GLU A 202 2.40 -9.01 6.12
N LEU A 203 1.29 -8.32 6.37
CA LEU A 203 -0.01 -8.91 6.64
C LEU A 203 -0.46 -9.81 5.47
N CYS A 204 -0.34 -9.32 4.24
CA CYS A 204 -0.65 -10.11 3.03
C CYS A 204 0.27 -11.32 2.86
N SER A 205 1.57 -11.15 3.16
CA SER A 205 2.56 -12.23 3.09
C SER A 205 2.24 -13.35 4.09
N LEU A 206 1.90 -12.98 5.33
CA LEU A 206 1.50 -13.91 6.38
C LEU A 206 0.19 -14.61 6.06
N PHE A 207 -0.80 -13.90 5.52
CA PHE A 207 -2.06 -14.51 5.09
C PHE A 207 -1.85 -15.50 3.94
N ASN A 208 -1.01 -15.19 2.97
CA ASN A 208 -0.73 -16.08 1.86
C ASN A 208 0.01 -17.35 2.32
N ASN A 209 0.90 -17.25 3.32
CA ASN A 209 1.50 -18.41 3.98
C ASN A 209 0.48 -19.23 4.78
N PHE A 210 -0.42 -18.58 5.53
CA PHE A 210 -1.53 -19.25 6.21
C PHE A 210 -2.44 -19.99 5.22
N TYR A 211 -2.84 -19.33 4.14
CA TYR A 211 -3.70 -19.90 3.11
C TYR A 211 -3.08 -21.14 2.42
N SER A 212 -1.75 -21.15 2.23
CA SER A 212 -1.06 -22.28 1.60
C SER A 212 -0.80 -23.44 2.58
N ALA A 213 -0.46 -23.14 3.84
CA ALA A 213 -0.10 -24.14 4.84
C ALA A 213 -1.31 -24.77 5.54
N CYS A 214 -2.42 -24.02 5.67
CA CYS A 214 -3.56 -24.40 6.50
C CYS A 214 -4.84 -24.48 5.65
N PRO A 215 -5.34 -25.69 5.32
CA PRO A 215 -6.60 -25.82 4.59
C PRO A 215 -7.76 -25.16 5.35
N ILE A 216 -8.38 -24.12 4.77
CA ILE A 216 -9.44 -23.36 5.45
C ILE A 216 -10.77 -24.11 5.37
N LEU A 217 -11.33 -24.26 4.16
CA LEU A 217 -12.68 -24.81 3.97
C LEU A 217 -12.77 -26.33 4.17
N LYS A 218 -11.63 -27.05 4.14
CA LYS A 218 -11.59 -28.51 4.23
C LYS A 218 -11.15 -29.03 5.62
N ALA A 219 -11.00 -28.13 6.60
CA ALA A 219 -10.64 -28.52 7.95
C ALA A 219 -11.81 -29.15 8.72
N GLU A 220 -11.49 -29.81 9.83
CA GLU A 220 -12.46 -30.25 10.84
C GLU A 220 -13.26 -29.07 11.40
N ALA A 221 -14.51 -29.30 11.83
CA ALA A 221 -15.48 -28.23 12.07
C ALA A 221 -14.99 -27.10 12.99
N ASP A 222 -14.32 -27.41 14.11
CA ASP A 222 -13.81 -26.39 15.04
C ASP A 222 -12.64 -25.58 14.44
N VAL A 223 -11.72 -26.27 13.77
CA VAL A 223 -10.58 -25.66 13.09
C VAL A 223 -11.03 -24.82 11.90
N GLN A 224 -12.02 -25.31 11.14
CA GLN A 224 -12.62 -24.62 10.01
C GLN A 224 -13.25 -23.29 10.45
N ARG A 225 -14.06 -23.30 11.52
CA ARG A 225 -14.66 -22.09 12.11
C ARG A 225 -13.61 -21.08 12.52
N PHE A 226 -12.56 -21.52 13.22
CA PHE A 226 -11.44 -20.67 13.62
C PHE A 226 -10.73 -20.05 12.41
N ARG A 227 -10.40 -20.84 11.39
CA ARG A 227 -9.72 -20.36 10.17
C ARG A 227 -10.54 -19.38 9.35
N ILE A 228 -11.86 -19.59 9.28
CA ILE A 228 -12.80 -18.66 8.63
C ILE A 228 -12.85 -17.34 9.41
N TRP A 229 -12.93 -17.39 10.74
CA TRP A 229 -12.87 -16.20 11.57
C TRP A 229 -11.54 -15.44 11.42
N LEU A 230 -10.40 -16.14 11.43
CA LEU A 230 -9.08 -15.55 11.22
C LEU A 230 -8.96 -14.91 9.82
N THR A 231 -9.57 -15.52 8.80
CA THR A 231 -9.65 -14.96 7.44
C THR A 231 -10.48 -13.67 7.43
N SER A 232 -11.57 -13.60 8.20
CA SER A 232 -12.37 -12.39 8.36
C SER A 232 -11.56 -11.27 9.01
N LEU A 233 -10.85 -11.58 10.11
CA LEU A 233 -9.98 -10.61 10.77
C LEU A 233 -8.91 -10.04 9.84
N PHE A 234 -8.25 -10.91 9.06
CA PHE A 234 -7.30 -10.48 8.03
C PHE A 234 -7.96 -9.53 7.03
N LYS A 235 -9.12 -9.91 6.47
CA LYS A 235 -9.84 -9.11 5.48
C LYS A 235 -10.22 -7.75 6.05
N ASP A 236 -10.73 -7.68 7.27
CA ASP A 236 -11.17 -6.43 7.88
C ASP A 236 -9.97 -5.52 8.20
N THR A 237 -8.90 -6.09 8.79
CA THR A 237 -7.65 -5.36 9.09
C THR A 237 -6.98 -4.82 7.82
N LEU A 238 -6.89 -5.65 6.77
CA LEU A 238 -6.35 -5.20 5.48
C LEU A 238 -7.26 -4.15 4.84
N GLY A 239 -8.58 -4.28 4.99
CA GLY A 239 -9.55 -3.29 4.51
C GLY A 239 -9.32 -1.91 5.11
N GLU A 240 -9.13 -1.84 6.43
CA GLU A 240 -8.78 -0.59 7.11
C GLU A 240 -7.44 -0.02 6.64
N ALA A 241 -6.42 -0.87 6.48
CA ALA A 241 -5.12 -0.44 5.97
C ALA A 241 -5.21 0.11 4.53
N LEU A 242 -6.00 -0.54 3.67
CA LEU A 242 -6.25 -0.07 2.31
C LEU A 242 -6.99 1.27 2.32
N GLU A 243 -8.00 1.44 3.17
CA GLU A 243 -8.74 2.70 3.31
C GLU A 243 -7.84 3.85 3.75
N VAL A 244 -6.98 3.63 4.77
CA VAL A 244 -6.00 4.61 5.24
C VAL A 244 -5.03 5.03 4.13
N LEU A 245 -4.63 4.08 3.27
CA LEU A 245 -3.77 4.35 2.11
C LEU A 245 -4.52 4.94 0.90
N GLY A 246 -5.85 5.10 0.98
CA GLY A 246 -6.69 5.56 -0.12
C GLY A 246 -6.75 4.56 -1.28
N LEU A 247 -6.69 3.27 -0.99
CA LEU A 247 -6.76 2.17 -1.96
C LEU A 247 -8.15 1.54 -1.94
N PRO A 248 -8.65 1.04 -3.08
CA PRO A 248 -9.97 0.40 -3.13
C PRO A 248 -9.93 -0.98 -2.47
N THR A 249 -11.08 -1.44 -2.00
CA THR A 249 -11.28 -2.82 -1.51
C THR A 249 -12.05 -3.65 -2.54
N PRO A 250 -11.38 -4.44 -3.41
CA PRO A 250 -12.06 -5.22 -4.43
C PRO A 250 -13.02 -6.25 -3.84
N SER A 251 -14.21 -6.35 -4.43
CA SER A 251 -15.05 -7.53 -4.27
C SER A 251 -14.51 -8.75 -5.03
N ARG A 252 -13.73 -8.50 -6.09
CA ARG A 252 -13.12 -9.49 -6.99
C ARG A 252 -11.93 -8.87 -7.74
N MET A 253 -10.91 -9.69 -8.03
CA MET A 253 -9.66 -9.38 -8.74
C MET A 253 -9.23 -10.57 -9.59
#